data_AF-A0A537I9L9-F1
#
_entry.id   AF-A0A537I9L9-F1
#
_cell.length_a   1.000
_cell.length_b   1.000
_cell.length_c   1.000
_cell.angle_alpha   90.00
_cell.angle_beta   90.00
_cell.angle_gamma   90.00
#
_symmetry.space_group_name_H-M   'P 1'
#
loop_
_entity.id
_entity.type
_entity.pdbx_description
1 polymer ?
#
loop_
_entity_poly.entity_id
_entity_poly.type
_entity_poly.pdbx_seq_one_letter_code
_entity_poly.pdbx_strand_id
1 'polypeptide(L)'
;MIAIALIAGLQVRPQSLLPSTGTLQVLITGDPLTSDPLSVSCHGSNEGQVQLTSLMVNISSVQVHRTGALNLTGDWIPIPGAPKTLDLLGLKSFTQLLGSTSSPDGVINLVRVTVGPSATAGIGTGGSATVTVSSGHLDAQTSAQITSGKVTSITLEVINPHVVCEGNNTLRLTPELTATSSGPD
;
A
#
# COMPACT_ATOMS: atom_id res chain seq x y z
N MET A 1 -34.05 -13.74 -68.97
CA MET A 1 -34.35 -14.01 -67.55
C MET A 1 -33.15 -13.55 -66.74
N ILE A 2 -33.28 -12.47 -65.97
CA ILE A 2 -32.21 -11.93 -65.11
C ILE A 2 -32.65 -12.19 -63.67
N ALA A 3 -31.87 -12.98 -62.93
CA ALA A 3 -32.04 -13.16 -61.49
C ALA A 3 -31.06 -12.22 -60.78
N ILE A 4 -31.59 -11.24 -60.06
CA ILE A 4 -30.82 -10.32 -59.23
C ILE A 4 -30.56 -11.04 -57.91
N ALA A 5 -29.29 -11.36 -57.65
CA ALA A 5 -28.87 -11.87 -56.35
C ALA A 5 -28.76 -10.71 -55.36
N LEU A 6 -29.63 -10.70 -54.33
CA LEU A 6 -29.47 -9.85 -53.16
C LEU A 6 -28.40 -10.47 -52.25
N ILE A 7 -27.20 -9.89 -52.28
CA ILE A 7 -26.19 -10.14 -51.26
C ILE A 7 -26.59 -9.33 -50.03
N ALA A 8 -27.20 -9.99 -49.05
CA ALA A 8 -27.41 -9.41 -47.73
C ALA A 8 -26.03 -9.29 -47.05
N GLY A 9 -25.48 -8.07 -47.05
CA GLY A 9 -24.28 -7.74 -46.28
C GLY A 9 -24.57 -7.92 -44.80
N LEU A 10 -24.04 -8.99 -44.21
CA LEU A 10 -24.01 -9.16 -42.76
C LEU A 10 -22.99 -8.16 -42.20
N GLN A 11 -23.45 -6.95 -41.89
CA GLN A 11 -22.61 -5.95 -41.25
C GLN A 11 -22.36 -6.40 -39.80
N VAL A 12 -21.23 -7.08 -39.59
CA VAL A 12 -20.70 -7.34 -38.25
C VAL A 12 -20.34 -5.99 -37.66
N ARG A 13 -21.23 -5.42 -36.84
CA ARG A 13 -20.86 -4.28 -35.99
C ARG A 13 -19.74 -4.79 -35.07
N PRO A 14 -18.54 -4.19 -35.07
CA PRO A 14 -17.60 -4.48 -34.00
C PRO A 14 -18.33 -4.17 -32.69
N GLN A 15 -18.47 -5.18 -31.83
CA GLN A 15 -18.92 -4.93 -30.47
C GLN A 15 -17.99 -3.84 -29.93
N SER A 16 -18.57 -2.72 -29.50
CA SER A 16 -17.83 -1.69 -28.82
C SER A 16 -17.13 -2.36 -27.63
N LEU A 17 -15.82 -2.56 -27.75
CA LEU A 17 -14.95 -3.10 -26.69
C LEU A 17 -14.75 -1.99 -25.66
N LEU A 18 -15.85 -1.57 -25.04
CA LEU A 18 -15.77 -0.74 -23.85
C LEU A 18 -15.09 -1.60 -22.78
N PRO A 19 -14.02 -1.11 -22.15
CA PRO A 19 -13.38 -1.84 -21.06
C PRO A 19 -14.42 -2.14 -19.98
N SER A 20 -14.43 -3.36 -19.46
CA SER A 20 -15.33 -3.81 -18.39
C SER A 20 -14.71 -3.69 -16.99
N THR A 21 -13.48 -3.17 -16.93
CA THR A 21 -12.67 -3.04 -15.71
C THR A 21 -11.84 -1.76 -15.75
N GLY A 22 -11.54 -1.20 -14.58
CA GLY A 22 -10.51 -0.19 -14.37
C GLY A 22 -9.20 -0.81 -13.89
N THR A 23 -8.13 -0.02 -13.91
CA THR A 23 -6.86 -0.36 -13.24
C THR A 23 -6.85 0.28 -11.86
N LEU A 24 -6.67 -0.53 -10.82
CA LEU A 24 -6.43 -0.07 -9.47
C LEU A 24 -4.94 -0.20 -9.16
N GLN A 25 -4.32 0.87 -8.67
CA GLN A 25 -2.93 0.84 -8.20
C GLN A 25 -2.82 1.35 -6.77
N VAL A 26 -1.92 0.73 -6.00
CA VAL A 26 -1.61 1.13 -4.63
C VAL A 26 -0.16 1.60 -4.57
N LEU A 27 0.03 2.83 -4.14
CA LEU A 27 1.31 3.47 -3.93
C LEU A 27 1.56 3.68 -2.44
N ILE A 28 2.81 3.87 -2.05
CA ILE A 28 3.20 4.27 -0.70
C ILE A 28 4.18 5.42 -0.76
N THR A 29 4.05 6.36 0.16
CA THR A 29 4.94 7.50 0.31
C THR A 29 5.16 7.78 1.80
N GLY A 30 6.24 8.49 2.12
CA GLY A 30 6.58 8.89 3.48
C GLY A 30 6.31 10.37 3.70
N ASP A 31 5.97 10.74 4.93
CA ASP A 31 5.86 12.15 5.32
C ASP A 31 7.23 12.85 5.18
N PRO A 32 7.35 13.90 4.35
CA PRO A 32 8.59 14.68 4.20
C PRO A 32 9.03 15.35 5.50
N LEU A 33 8.14 15.53 6.47
CA LEU A 33 8.41 16.10 7.79
C LEU A 33 8.91 15.08 8.82
N THR A 34 8.96 13.79 8.48
CA THR A 34 9.60 12.80 9.34
C THR A 34 11.05 13.24 9.57
N SER A 35 11.51 13.33 10.83
CA SER A 35 12.90 13.66 11.14
C SER A 35 13.83 12.47 10.81
N ASP A 36 14.98 12.74 10.17
CA ASP A 36 16.06 11.74 9.98
C ASP A 36 17.36 12.34 10.51
N PRO A 37 18.05 11.66 11.44
CA PRO A 37 17.67 10.39 12.06
C PRO A 37 16.43 10.50 12.96
N LEU A 38 15.64 9.41 13.04
CA LEU A 38 14.53 9.31 13.98
C LEU A 38 15.10 9.04 15.38
N SER A 39 14.92 9.98 16.30
CA SER A 39 15.38 9.87 17.68
C SER A 39 14.38 9.09 18.55
N VAL A 40 14.81 7.97 19.11
CA VAL A 40 14.04 7.16 20.06
C VAL A 40 14.66 7.25 21.44
N SER A 41 13.89 7.68 22.43
CA SER A 41 14.34 7.70 23.82
C SER A 41 14.26 6.31 24.44
N CYS A 42 15.39 5.79 24.91
CA CYS A 42 15.47 4.54 25.66
C CYS A 42 15.66 4.82 27.15
N HIS A 43 14.84 4.19 28.01
CA HIS A 43 15.00 4.19 29.46
C HIS A 43 15.64 2.86 29.91
N GLY A 44 16.72 2.90 30.70
CA GLY A 44 17.42 1.70 31.20
C GLY A 44 18.92 1.92 31.45
N SER A 45 19.69 0.82 31.53
CA SER A 45 21.13 0.81 31.87
C SER A 45 22.05 1.54 30.88
N ASN A 46 21.53 1.95 29.73
CA ASN A 46 22.15 2.88 28.80
C ASN A 46 21.17 4.03 28.58
N GLU A 47 21.16 5.01 29.47
CA GLU A 47 20.39 6.24 29.27
C GLU A 47 20.91 6.94 28.01
N GLY A 48 20.06 7.08 26.98
CA GLY A 48 20.47 7.69 25.73
C GLY A 48 19.39 7.72 24.67
N GLN A 49 19.52 8.70 23.76
CA GLN A 49 18.75 8.72 22.52
C GLN A 49 19.39 7.76 21.51
N VAL A 50 18.61 6.79 21.02
CA VAL A 50 18.99 5.94 19.90
C VAL A 50 18.56 6.63 18.62
N GLN A 51 19.51 6.83 17.71
CA GLN A 51 19.26 7.45 16.41
C GLN A 51 19.08 6.37 15.35
N LEU A 52 17.86 6.26 14.82
CA LEU A 52 17.53 5.34 13.74
C LEU A 52 17.77 6.02 12.41
N THR A 53 18.62 5.40 11.58
CA THR A 53 18.99 5.89 10.24
C THR A 53 18.25 5.16 9.12
N SER A 54 17.63 4.02 9.42
CA SER A 54 16.71 3.31 8.53
C SER A 54 15.73 2.47 9.32
N LEU A 55 14.59 2.14 8.70
CA LEU A 55 13.59 1.24 9.28
C LEU A 55 13.04 0.31 8.18
N MET A 56 13.69 -0.83 8.00
CA MET A 56 13.41 -1.80 6.96
C MET A 56 12.27 -2.73 7.38
N VAL A 57 11.10 -2.59 6.74
CA VAL A 57 9.91 -3.40 7.00
C VAL A 57 9.64 -4.32 5.80
N ASN A 58 9.27 -5.57 6.09
CA ASN A 58 8.88 -6.53 5.06
C ASN A 58 7.36 -6.53 4.87
N ILE A 59 6.91 -6.19 3.67
CA ILE A 59 5.53 -6.32 3.23
C ILE A 59 5.37 -7.69 2.58
N SER A 60 4.44 -8.50 3.09
CA SER A 60 4.16 -9.84 2.57
C SER A 60 3.01 -9.84 1.57
N SER A 61 1.98 -9.02 1.78
CA SER A 61 0.84 -8.88 0.89
C SER A 61 0.20 -7.51 0.99
N VAL A 62 -0.48 -7.10 -0.08
CA VAL A 62 -1.34 -5.92 -0.12
C VAL A 62 -2.69 -6.34 -0.68
N GLN A 63 -3.76 -5.94 -0.01
CA GLN A 63 -5.12 -6.24 -0.40
C GLN A 63 -5.99 -5.00 -0.22
N VAL A 64 -7.04 -4.88 -1.02
CA VAL A 64 -8.06 -3.85 -0.83
C VAL A 64 -9.42 -4.49 -0.59
N HIS A 65 -10.29 -3.79 0.12
CA HIS A 65 -11.63 -4.26 0.43
C HIS A 65 -12.66 -3.36 -0.26
N ARG A 66 -13.66 -4.00 -0.87
CA ARG A 66 -14.76 -3.31 -1.54
C ARG A 66 -15.83 -2.89 -0.53
N THR A 67 -16.34 -1.66 -0.67
CA THR A 67 -17.44 -1.14 0.14
C THR A 67 -18.67 -2.04 0.06
N GLY A 68 -19.32 -2.29 1.20
CA GLY A 68 -20.54 -3.09 1.28
C GLY A 68 -20.31 -4.59 1.48
N ALA A 69 -19.07 -5.08 1.37
CA ALA A 69 -18.71 -6.43 1.81
C ALA A 69 -18.40 -6.45 3.32
N LEU A 70 -18.41 -7.63 3.94
CA LEU A 70 -18.07 -7.79 5.36
C LEU A 70 -16.54 -7.73 5.55
N ASN A 71 -16.02 -6.83 6.38
CA ASN A 71 -14.55 -6.67 6.54
C ASN A 71 -13.80 -7.97 6.94
N LEU A 72 -14.45 -8.91 7.64
CA LEU A 72 -13.83 -10.16 8.10
C LEU A 72 -13.90 -11.32 7.10
N THR A 73 -14.84 -11.30 6.16
CA THR A 73 -15.13 -12.42 5.23
C THR A 73 -15.42 -11.98 3.79
N GLY A 74 -15.27 -10.69 3.51
CA GLY A 74 -15.75 -10.02 2.32
C GLY A 74 -14.80 -10.09 1.14
N ASP A 75 -15.08 -9.24 0.16
CA ASP A 75 -14.43 -9.17 -1.15
C ASP A 75 -13.08 -8.45 -1.07
N TRP A 76 -12.06 -9.20 -0.65
CA TRP A 76 -10.67 -8.76 -0.61
C TRP A 76 -10.01 -8.99 -1.97
N ILE A 77 -9.66 -7.91 -2.65
CA ILE A 77 -8.99 -7.92 -3.94
C ILE A 77 -7.48 -7.86 -3.69
N PRO A 78 -6.70 -8.89 -4.09
CA PRO A 78 -5.26 -8.85 -3.95
C PRO A 78 -4.66 -7.82 -4.91
N ILE A 79 -3.61 -7.13 -4.45
CA ILE A 79 -2.81 -6.20 -5.25
C ILE A 79 -1.44 -6.86 -5.51
N PRO A 80 -1.22 -7.46 -6.69
CA PRO A 80 0.04 -8.09 -7.05
C PRO A 80 1.18 -7.08 -7.02
N GLY A 81 2.29 -7.45 -6.37
CA GLY A 81 3.47 -6.60 -6.26
C GLY A 81 4.26 -6.78 -4.97
N ALA A 82 3.66 -7.41 -3.95
CA ALA A 82 4.35 -7.98 -2.78
C ALA A 82 4.79 -9.45 -3.06
N PRO A 83 5.77 -10.01 -2.33
CA PRO A 83 6.49 -9.45 -1.18
C PRO A 83 7.55 -8.40 -1.56
N LYS A 84 7.77 -7.41 -0.69
CA LYS A 84 8.75 -6.32 -0.85
C LYS A 84 9.33 -5.88 0.50
N THR A 85 10.56 -5.40 0.50
CA THR A 85 11.16 -4.71 1.66
C THR A 85 11.15 -3.21 1.42
N LEU A 86 10.82 -2.44 2.44
CA LEU A 86 10.67 -0.99 2.37
C LEU A 86 11.40 -0.31 3.53
N ASP A 87 12.21 0.70 3.23
CA ASP A 87 12.75 1.59 4.25
C ASP A 87 11.74 2.70 4.52
N LEU A 88 11.05 2.65 5.66
CA LEU A 88 10.05 3.65 6.00
C LEU A 88 10.65 5.04 6.22
N LEU A 89 11.91 5.13 6.67
CA LEU A 89 12.59 6.42 6.83
C LEU A 89 13.15 6.94 5.50
N GLY A 90 13.42 6.04 4.54
CA GLY A 90 13.88 6.35 3.19
C GLY A 90 12.78 6.79 2.22
N LEU A 91 11.50 6.62 2.56
CA LEU A 91 10.35 7.02 1.73
C LEU A 91 10.15 8.53 1.59
N LYS A 92 10.93 9.35 2.28
CA LYS A 92 10.78 10.81 2.26
C LYS A 92 10.81 11.34 0.84
N SER A 93 9.71 11.99 0.43
CA SER A 93 9.58 12.60 -0.89
C SER A 93 9.65 11.62 -2.07
N PHE A 94 9.57 10.31 -1.82
CA PHE A 94 9.57 9.28 -2.85
C PHE A 94 8.32 8.42 -2.74
N THR A 95 7.56 8.39 -3.84
CA THR A 95 6.41 7.52 -3.97
C THR A 95 6.82 6.21 -4.64
N GLN A 96 6.55 5.09 -3.97
CA GLN A 96 6.82 3.75 -4.50
C GLN A 96 5.51 3.03 -4.85
N LEU A 97 5.48 2.39 -6.02
CA LEU A 97 4.38 1.49 -6.39
C LEU A 97 4.47 0.18 -5.57
N LEU A 98 3.46 -0.08 -4.75
CA LEU A 98 3.31 -1.37 -4.07
C LEU A 98 2.84 -2.44 -5.06
N GLY A 99 1.84 -2.11 -5.89
CA GLY A 99 1.34 -2.99 -6.92
C GLY A 99 0.11 -2.44 -7.64
N SER A 100 -0.40 -3.20 -8.62
CA SER A 100 -1.62 -2.85 -9.35
C SER A 100 -2.36 -4.08 -9.85
N THR A 101 -3.67 -3.93 -10.08
CA THR A 101 -4.54 -4.99 -10.59
C THR A 101 -5.66 -4.42 -11.44
N SER A 102 -6.28 -5.26 -12.27
CA SER A 102 -7.54 -4.94 -12.94
C SER A 102 -8.71 -5.31 -12.03
N SER A 103 -9.70 -4.43 -11.92
CA SER A 103 -10.89 -4.66 -11.11
C SER A 103 -12.14 -4.09 -11.78
N PRO A 104 -13.31 -4.74 -11.61
CA PRO A 104 -14.60 -4.13 -11.94
C PRO A 104 -14.84 -2.82 -11.19
N ASP A 105 -15.74 -2.01 -11.75
CA ASP A 105 -16.22 -0.77 -11.15
C ASP A 105 -16.73 -0.98 -9.72
N GLY A 106 -16.49 0.01 -8.86
CA GLY A 106 -16.92 -0.02 -7.47
C GLY A 106 -16.04 0.82 -6.55
N VAL A 107 -16.51 0.97 -5.31
CA VAL A 107 -15.83 1.77 -4.29
C VAL A 107 -14.96 0.86 -3.42
N ILE A 108 -13.72 1.26 -3.17
CA ILE A 108 -12.81 0.68 -2.18
C ILE A 108 -12.89 1.51 -0.90
N ASN A 109 -13.07 0.88 0.25
CA ASN A 109 -13.12 1.56 1.55
C ASN A 109 -11.90 1.31 2.45
N LEU A 110 -11.11 0.27 2.18
CA LEU A 110 -9.99 -0.11 3.04
C LEU A 110 -8.85 -0.72 2.22
N VAL A 111 -7.62 -0.37 2.58
CA VAL A 111 -6.40 -1.04 2.13
C VAL A 111 -5.76 -1.73 3.32
N ARG A 112 -5.35 -2.98 3.16
CA ARG A 112 -4.61 -3.77 4.15
C ARG A 112 -3.23 -4.13 3.60
N VAL A 113 -2.20 -3.77 4.35
CA VAL A 113 -0.80 -4.14 4.08
C VAL A 113 -0.36 -5.11 5.16
N THR A 114 -0.10 -6.36 4.80
CA THR A 114 0.41 -7.37 5.74
C THR A 114 1.91 -7.20 5.89
N VAL A 115 2.38 -6.99 7.12
CA VAL A 115 3.78 -6.74 7.45
C VAL A 115 4.37 -7.88 8.27
N GLY A 116 5.65 -8.17 8.07
CA GLY A 116 6.37 -9.16 8.86
C GLY A 116 6.38 -8.79 10.35
N PRO A 117 6.52 -9.79 11.26
CA PRO A 117 6.50 -9.56 12.71
C PRO A 117 7.74 -8.80 13.22
N SER A 118 8.76 -8.66 12.38
CA SER A 118 10.01 -7.99 12.69
C SER A 118 10.43 -7.08 11.55
N ALA A 119 11.03 -5.95 11.93
CA ALA A 119 11.73 -5.01 11.06
C ALA A 119 13.20 -4.90 11.50
N THR A 120 14.04 -4.36 10.61
CA THR A 120 15.45 -4.09 10.92
C THR A 120 15.67 -2.59 10.93
N ALA A 121 16.15 -2.05 12.05
CA ALA A 121 16.54 -0.64 12.12
C ALA A 121 18.06 -0.49 12.03
N GLY A 122 18.52 0.46 11.22
CA GLY A 122 19.91 0.93 11.25
C GLY A 122 20.12 1.89 12.42
N ILE A 123 21.24 1.75 13.13
CA ILE A 123 21.61 2.61 14.27
C ILE A 123 22.97 3.27 13.98
N GLY A 124 22.98 4.60 13.92
CA GLY A 124 24.20 5.38 13.67
C GLY A 124 24.90 4.98 12.36
N THR A 125 26.23 4.82 12.42
CA THR A 125 27.09 4.59 11.24
C THR A 125 27.35 3.11 10.91
N GLY A 126 26.68 2.17 11.57
CA GLY A 126 26.86 0.74 11.27
C GLY A 126 26.25 -0.25 12.26
N GLY A 127 25.55 0.22 13.30
CA GLY A 127 24.78 -0.65 14.18
C GLY A 127 23.47 -1.07 13.53
N SER A 128 22.89 -2.17 14.01
CA SER A 128 21.53 -2.57 13.67
C SER A 128 20.81 -3.13 14.89
N ALA A 129 19.49 -3.02 14.89
CA ALA A 129 18.62 -3.63 15.88
C ALA A 129 17.41 -4.28 15.22
N THR A 130 16.92 -5.35 15.82
CA THR A 130 15.62 -5.93 15.47
C THR A 130 14.52 -5.12 16.16
N VAL A 131 13.50 -4.77 15.40
CA VAL A 131 12.32 -4.04 15.88
C VAL A 131 11.11 -4.96 15.78
N THR A 132 10.38 -5.13 16.88
CA THR A 132 9.14 -5.91 16.87
C THR A 132 8.01 -5.10 16.25
N VAL A 133 7.23 -5.70 15.35
CA VAL A 133 6.09 -5.07 14.68
C VAL A 133 4.79 -5.66 15.22
N SER A 134 3.97 -4.80 15.81
CA SER A 134 2.89 -5.24 16.72
C SER A 134 1.63 -5.75 16.05
N SER A 135 1.29 -5.22 14.88
CA SER A 135 -0.04 -5.39 14.27
C SER A 135 -0.11 -6.54 13.27
N GLY A 136 1.03 -6.98 12.71
CA GLY A 136 1.10 -7.96 11.61
C GLY A 136 0.44 -7.50 10.29
N HIS A 137 -0.43 -6.50 10.34
CA HIS A 137 -1.04 -5.82 9.21
C HIS A 137 -1.32 -4.35 9.53
N LEU A 138 -1.45 -3.54 8.51
CA LEU A 138 -1.76 -2.12 8.59
C LEU A 138 -2.96 -1.82 7.73
N ASP A 139 -3.95 -1.19 8.33
CA ASP A 139 -5.21 -0.87 7.70
C ASP A 139 -5.31 0.63 7.49
N ALA A 140 -5.59 1.05 6.25
CA ALA A 140 -5.82 2.44 5.89
C ALA A 140 -7.20 2.61 5.25
N GLN A 141 -8.03 3.47 5.85
CA GLN A 141 -9.36 3.78 5.34
C GLN A 141 -9.26 4.70 4.10
N THR A 142 -10.13 4.49 3.12
CA THR A 142 -10.18 5.31 1.88
C THR A 142 -11.61 5.34 1.30
N SER A 143 -11.81 6.03 0.19
CA SER A 143 -13.07 6.03 -0.57
C SER A 143 -12.78 6.15 -2.08
N ALA A 144 -11.97 5.23 -2.59
CA ALA A 144 -11.49 5.27 -3.97
C ALA A 144 -12.51 4.63 -4.92
N GLN A 145 -12.92 5.36 -5.95
CA GLN A 145 -13.84 4.87 -6.98
C GLN A 145 -13.07 4.29 -8.16
N ILE A 146 -13.32 3.01 -8.47
CA ILE A 146 -12.82 2.34 -9.67
C ILE A 146 -13.81 2.58 -10.80
N THR A 147 -13.29 3.07 -11.93
CA THR A 147 -14.07 3.32 -13.15
C THR A 147 -13.45 2.58 -14.33
N SER A 148 -14.29 1.94 -15.13
CA SER A 148 -13.85 1.17 -16.28
C SER A 148 -13.05 1.99 -17.29
N GLY A 149 -11.94 1.43 -17.75
CA GLY A 149 -11.03 2.09 -18.69
C GLY A 149 -10.17 3.20 -18.10
N LYS A 150 -10.19 3.38 -16.78
CA LYS A 150 -9.45 4.43 -16.07
C LYS A 150 -8.45 3.86 -15.08
N VAL A 151 -7.51 4.68 -14.65
CA VAL A 151 -6.58 4.35 -13.56
C VAL A 151 -7.04 5.04 -12.29
N THR A 152 -7.31 4.26 -11.24
CA THR A 152 -7.59 4.74 -9.90
C THR A 152 -6.37 4.48 -9.03
N SER A 153 -5.88 5.52 -8.35
CA SER A 153 -4.71 5.40 -7.47
C SER A 153 -5.10 5.59 -6.01
N ILE A 154 -4.64 4.69 -5.16
CA ILE A 154 -4.66 4.86 -3.70
C ILE A 154 -3.21 5.04 -3.24
N THR A 155 -2.92 6.17 -2.60
CA THR A 155 -1.62 6.47 -2.03
C THR A 155 -1.68 6.29 -0.53
N LEU A 156 -0.89 5.36 -0.01
CA LEU A 156 -0.68 5.15 1.42
C LEU A 156 0.40 6.11 1.92
N GLU A 157 0.13 6.79 3.01
CA GLU A 157 1.05 7.73 3.63
C GLU A 157 1.49 7.15 4.98
N VAL A 158 2.82 6.98 5.11
CA VAL A 158 3.46 6.63 6.39
C VAL A 158 3.72 7.93 7.12
N ILE A 159 2.92 8.21 8.14
CA ILE A 159 3.08 9.39 8.98
C ILE A 159 3.90 9.00 10.21
N ASN A 160 5.05 9.65 10.40
CA ASN A 160 5.90 9.61 11.59
C ASN A 160 5.91 8.26 12.32
N PRO A 161 6.68 7.25 11.85
CA PRO A 161 6.65 5.90 12.40
C PRO A 161 6.93 5.91 13.91
N HIS A 162 5.97 5.41 14.69
CA HIS A 162 6.06 5.43 16.14
C HIS A 162 6.89 4.24 16.65
N VAL A 163 8.16 4.52 16.96
CA VAL A 163 9.09 3.54 17.55
C VAL A 163 9.30 3.86 19.02
N VAL A 164 9.14 2.85 19.87
CA VAL A 164 9.36 2.93 21.32
C VAL A 164 10.41 1.92 21.76
N CYS A 165 11.12 2.25 22.83
CA CYS A 165 12.10 1.38 23.46
C CYS A 165 11.50 0.77 24.74
N GLU A 166 11.30 -0.55 24.75
CA GLU A 166 10.57 -1.26 25.82
C GLU A 166 11.47 -1.78 26.97
N GLY A 167 12.74 -1.35 26.99
CA GLY A 167 13.76 -1.85 27.92
C GLY A 167 14.60 -2.99 27.31
N ASN A 168 15.76 -3.29 27.92
CA ASN A 168 16.76 -4.25 27.41
C ASN A 168 17.13 -4.03 25.92
N ASN A 169 17.15 -2.78 25.48
CA ASN A 169 17.43 -2.40 24.08
C ASN A 169 16.44 -3.00 23.05
N THR A 170 15.24 -3.40 23.48
CA THR A 170 14.20 -3.89 22.58
C THR A 170 13.42 -2.71 22.00
N LEU A 171 13.35 -2.64 20.67
CA LEU A 171 12.58 -1.63 19.96
C LEU A 171 11.26 -2.22 19.47
N ARG A 172 10.19 -1.44 19.55
CA ARG A 172 8.86 -1.81 19.04
C ARG A 172 8.32 -0.71 18.14
N LEU A 173 7.86 -1.12 16.96
CA LEU A 173 7.18 -0.27 15.99
C LEU A 173 5.67 -0.48 16.14
N THR A 174 4.96 0.63 16.29
CA THR A 174 3.53 0.74 15.99
C THR A 174 3.41 1.51 14.69
N PRO A 175 3.27 0.83 13.53
CA PRO A 175 3.13 1.54 12.28
C PRO A 175 1.71 2.08 12.16
N GLU A 176 1.57 3.29 11.64
CA GLU A 176 0.29 3.91 11.28
C GLU A 176 0.30 4.25 9.80
N LEU A 177 -0.84 4.07 9.13
CA LEU A 177 -1.03 4.39 7.72
C LEU A 177 -2.29 5.23 7.54
N THR A 178 -2.18 6.30 6.79
CA THR A 178 -3.32 7.00 6.19
C THR A 178 -3.38 6.70 4.71
N ALA A 179 -4.54 6.92 4.08
CA ALA A 179 -4.67 6.75 2.63
C ALA A 179 -5.38 7.96 2.00
N THR A 180 -4.85 8.41 0.88
CA THR A 180 -5.46 9.36 -0.03
C THR A 180 -5.74 8.66 -1.36
N SER A 181 -6.77 9.09 -2.09
CA SER A 181 -7.10 8.53 -3.40
C SER A 181 -7.21 9.63 -4.43
N SER A 182 -6.57 9.47 -5.58
CA SER A 182 -6.85 10.30 -6.75
C SER A 182 -7.91 9.61 -7.62
N GLY A 183 -8.85 10.42 -8.12
CA GLY A 183 -9.93 9.96 -8.98
C GLY A 183 -9.43 9.37 -10.30
N PRO A 184 -10.33 8.81 -11.11
CA PRO A 184 -9.99 8.16 -12.37
C PRO A 184 -9.44 9.19 -13.39
N ASP A 185 -8.14 9.15 -13.65
CA ASP A 185 -7.48 9.89 -14.75
C ASP A 185 -7.83 9.27 -16.12
#